data_AF-A0A943TAR5-F1
#
_entry.id   AF-A0A943TAR5-F1
#
_cell.length_a   1.000
_cell.length_b   1.000
_cell.length_c   1.000
_cell.angle_alpha   90.00
_cell.angle_beta   90.00
_cell.angle_gamma   90.00
#
_symmetry.space_group_name_H-M   'P 1'
#
loop_
_entity.id
_entity.type
_entity.pdbx_description
1 polymer ?
#
loop_
_entity_poly.entity_id
_entity_poly.type
_entity_poly.pdbx_seq_one_letter_code
_entity_poly.pdbx_strand_id
1 'polypeptide(L)'
;MIVAYILFILFPQNLALVYVALVLFYTPNTFIQMTAILALTDSIEYGQLKTGQRNEAVTLSVRPMLDKIAGALSNSIVGAVAVAAAMTNGADPNSLTAQNIQTFNTAAFYVPLAVIVCSFLVFFFKVSISEKEHAKIVKELEEKLASA
;
A
#
# COMPACT_ATOMS: atom_id res chain seq x y z
N MET A 1 3.20 -10.38 -2.60
CA MET A 1 2.36 -10.10 -1.42
C MET A 1 1.28 -11.14 -1.20
N ILE A 2 0.35 -11.41 -2.12
CA ILE A 2 -0.73 -12.42 -1.91
C ILE A 2 -0.16 -13.81 -1.53
N VAL A 3 0.85 -14.30 -2.28
CA VAL A 3 1.52 -15.58 -1.97
C VAL A 3 2.16 -15.58 -0.59
N ALA A 4 2.73 -14.47 -0.14
CA ALA A 4 3.31 -14.36 1.21
C ALA A 4 2.24 -14.49 2.30
N TYR A 5 1.08 -13.86 2.14
CA TYR A 5 -0.05 -14.02 3.06
C TYR A 5 -0.57 -15.46 3.11
N ILE A 6 -0.64 -16.14 1.97
CA ILE A 6 -1.04 -17.55 1.92
C ILE A 6 -0.03 -18.41 2.71
N LEU A 7 1.27 -18.15 2.55
CA LEU A 7 2.30 -18.86 3.32
C LEU A 7 2.22 -18.57 4.82
N PHE A 8 1.93 -17.33 5.23
CA PHE A 8 1.74 -16.99 6.64
C PHE A 8 0.53 -17.71 7.27
N ILE A 9 -0.55 -17.88 6.51
CA ILE A 9 -1.76 -18.55 7.00
C ILE A 9 -1.58 -20.08 7.06
N LEU A 10 -0.94 -20.69 6.06
CA LEU A 10 -0.83 -22.14 5.95
C LEU A 10 0.32 -22.74 6.78
N PHE A 11 1.42 -22.01 6.98
CA PHE A 11 2.62 -22.52 7.65
C PHE A 11 3.15 -21.59 8.76
N PRO A 12 2.31 -21.13 9.72
CA PRO A 12 2.74 -20.17 10.74
C PRO A 12 3.80 -20.72 11.72
N GLN A 13 3.87 -22.05 11.88
CA GLN A 13 4.80 -22.71 12.82
C GLN A 13 6.18 -23.01 12.21
N ASN A 14 6.34 -22.90 10.89
CA ASN A 14 7.59 -23.19 10.22
C ASN A 14 8.39 -21.91 10.00
N LEU A 15 9.34 -21.63 10.90
CA LEU A 15 10.15 -20.41 10.87
C LEU A 15 10.86 -20.17 9.52
N ALA A 16 11.37 -21.22 8.86
CA ALA A 16 12.02 -21.08 7.56
C ALA A 16 11.06 -20.57 6.48
N LEU A 17 9.83 -21.09 6.45
CA LEU A 17 8.80 -20.63 5.50
C LEU A 17 8.30 -19.23 5.84
N VAL A 18 8.23 -18.85 7.13
CA VAL A 18 7.90 -17.49 7.56
C VAL A 18 8.94 -16.48 7.05
N TYR A 19 10.25 -16.81 7.13
CA TYR A 19 11.29 -15.94 6.56
C TYR A 19 11.17 -15.79 5.03
N VAL A 20 10.91 -16.89 4.32
CA VAL A 20 10.68 -16.84 2.86
C VAL A 20 9.45 -15.98 2.54
N ALA A 21 8.38 -16.12 3.30
CA ALA A 21 7.16 -15.31 3.15
C ALA A 21 7.43 -13.82 3.41
N LEU A 22 8.26 -13.48 4.40
CA LEU A 22 8.66 -12.09 4.66
C LEU A 22 9.41 -11.48 3.46
N VAL A 23 10.36 -12.21 2.87
CA VAL A 23 11.05 -11.75 1.66
C VAL A 23 10.05 -11.50 0.52
N LEU A 24 9.15 -12.46 0.26
CA LEU A 24 8.11 -12.34 -0.76
C LEU A 24 7.05 -11.26 -0.47
N PHE A 25 6.94 -10.82 0.78
CA PHE A 25 6.09 -9.71 1.20
C PHE A 25 6.78 -8.36 0.93
N TYR A 26 8.04 -8.20 1.35
CA TYR A 26 8.76 -6.93 1.24
C TYR A 26 9.21 -6.62 -0.19
N THR A 27 9.57 -7.64 -0.99
CA THR A 27 10.03 -7.39 -2.38
C THR A 27 8.99 -6.63 -3.20
N PRO A 28 7.71 -7.05 -3.30
CA PRO A 28 6.71 -6.31 -4.08
C PRO A 28 6.29 -4.98 -3.43
N ASN A 29 6.39 -4.86 -2.11
CA ASN A 29 6.06 -3.62 -1.41
C ASN A 29 6.89 -2.43 -1.90
N THR A 30 8.20 -2.63 -2.10
CA THR A 30 9.09 -1.61 -2.64
C THR A 30 8.72 -1.22 -4.07
N PHE A 31 8.34 -2.17 -4.91
CA PHE A 31 7.91 -1.88 -6.29
C PHE A 31 6.61 -1.07 -6.33
N ILE A 32 5.60 -1.44 -5.52
CA ILE A 32 4.33 -0.70 -5.43
C ILE A 32 4.59 0.74 -5.00
N GLN A 33 5.45 0.95 -4.01
CA GLN A 33 5.80 2.29 -3.55
C GLN A 33 6.49 3.10 -4.66
N MET A 34 7.44 2.51 -5.40
CA MET A 34 8.09 3.18 -6.53
C MET A 34 7.11 3.55 -7.64
N THR A 35 6.20 2.64 -8.02
CA THR A 35 5.17 2.93 -9.03
C THR A 35 4.24 4.06 -8.60
N ALA A 36 3.83 4.09 -7.32
CA ALA A 36 2.98 5.16 -6.81
C ALA A 36 3.67 6.54 -6.85
N ILE A 37 4.99 6.58 -6.64
CA ILE A 37 5.78 7.80 -6.73
C ILE A 37 5.83 8.30 -8.17
N LEU A 38 6.13 7.40 -9.12
CA LEU A 38 6.20 7.76 -10.54
C LEU A 38 4.84 8.27 -11.04
N ALA A 39 3.74 7.57 -10.72
CA ALA A 39 2.40 8.02 -11.10
C ALA A 39 2.02 9.39 -10.51
N LEU A 40 2.50 9.70 -9.29
CA LEU A 40 2.31 11.01 -8.68
C LEU A 40 3.17 12.08 -9.37
N THR A 41 4.38 11.74 -9.80
CA THR A 41 5.20 12.62 -10.64
C THR A 41 4.50 12.89 -11.98
N ASP A 42 4.04 11.87 -12.70
CA ASP A 42 3.32 12.03 -13.98
C ASP A 42 2.03 12.87 -13.86
N SER A 43 1.46 12.92 -12.65
CA SER A 43 0.29 13.74 -12.33
C SER A 43 0.62 15.24 -12.22
N ILE A 44 1.90 15.62 -12.09
CA ILE A 44 2.36 17.01 -12.08
C ILE A 44 2.14 17.61 -13.47
N GLU A 45 2.56 16.91 -14.52
CA GLU A 45 2.39 17.33 -15.92
C GLU A 45 0.92 17.44 -16.29
N TYR A 46 0.10 16.46 -15.89
CA TYR A 46 -1.35 16.53 -16.07
C TYR A 46 -1.98 17.70 -15.29
N GLY A 47 -1.51 17.94 -14.06
CA GLY A 47 -1.91 19.10 -13.26
C GLY A 47 -1.60 20.41 -13.97
N GLN A 48 -0.38 20.55 -14.49
CA GLN A 48 0.07 21.71 -15.24
C GLN A 48 -0.73 21.91 -16.55
N LEU A 49 -1.08 20.84 -17.27
CA LEU A 49 -1.92 20.91 -18.48
C LEU A 49 -3.30 21.53 -18.18
N LYS A 50 -3.87 21.21 -17.02
CA LYS A 50 -5.22 21.62 -16.64
C LYS A 50 -5.28 22.97 -15.94
N THR A 51 -4.27 23.33 -15.14
CA THR A 51 -4.25 24.57 -14.35
C THR A 51 -3.36 25.66 -14.95
N GLY A 52 -2.47 25.33 -15.88
CA GLY A 52 -1.50 26.26 -16.47
C GLY A 52 -0.37 26.68 -15.52
N GLN A 53 -0.35 26.20 -14.27
CA GLN A 53 0.68 26.50 -13.27
C GLN A 53 1.35 25.23 -12.77
N ARG A 54 2.67 25.26 -12.69
CA ARG A 54 3.51 24.13 -12.22
C ARG A 54 3.53 24.11 -10.69
N ASN A 55 2.68 23.30 -10.08
CA ASN A 55 2.55 23.16 -8.63
C ASN A 55 3.33 21.95 -8.07
N GLU A 56 4.57 21.78 -8.52
CA GLU A 56 5.43 20.65 -8.14
C GLU A 56 5.60 20.48 -6.63
N ALA A 57 5.91 21.58 -5.94
CA ALA A 57 6.16 21.56 -4.51
C ALA A 57 4.93 21.09 -3.73
N VAL A 58 3.72 21.45 -4.20
CA VAL A 58 2.46 21.07 -3.56
C VAL A 58 2.22 19.57 -3.76
N THR A 59 2.30 19.08 -5.00
CA THR A 59 2.09 17.66 -5.30
C THR A 59 3.13 16.77 -4.61
N LEU A 60 4.40 17.18 -4.62
CA LEU A 60 5.48 16.43 -3.97
C LEU A 60 5.35 16.40 -2.44
N SER A 61 4.80 17.45 -1.82
CA SER A 61 4.57 17.52 -0.37
C SER A 61 3.45 16.58 0.13
N VAL A 62 2.49 16.24 -0.75
CA VAL A 62 1.39 15.33 -0.42
C VAL A 62 1.89 13.91 -0.16
N ARG A 63 2.95 13.47 -0.85
CA ARG A 63 3.52 12.13 -0.65
C ARG A 63 3.94 11.85 0.80
N PRO A 64 4.88 12.60 1.42
CA PRO A 64 5.29 12.33 2.79
C PRO A 64 4.16 12.56 3.80
N MET A 65 3.17 13.40 3.48
CA MET A 65 1.96 13.54 4.28
C MET A 65 1.13 12.26 4.27
N LEU A 66 0.86 11.69 3.09
CA LEU A 66 0.13 10.43 2.94
C LEU A 66 0.88 9.28 3.63
N ASP A 67 2.20 9.19 3.45
CA ASP A 67 3.02 8.17 4.10
C ASP A 67 2.93 8.24 5.63
N LYS A 68 2.97 9.46 6.21
CA LYS A 68 2.83 9.66 7.65
C LYS A 68 1.44 9.33 8.17
N ILE A 69 0.40 9.72 7.44
CA ILE A 69 -0.99 9.41 7.81
C ILE A 69 -1.23 7.90 7.74
N ALA A 70 -0.81 7.26 6.66
CA ALA A 70 -0.92 5.81 6.50
C ALA A 70 -0.14 5.07 7.60
N GLY A 71 1.09 5.50 7.90
CA GLY A 71 1.89 4.93 8.99
C GLY A 71 1.24 5.10 10.37
N ALA A 72 0.69 6.27 10.67
CA ALA A 72 -0.01 6.53 11.94
C ALA A 72 -1.28 5.68 12.08
N LEU A 73 -2.09 5.61 11.03
CA LEU A 73 -3.30 4.77 11.00
C LEU A 73 -2.95 3.29 11.13
N SER A 74 -1.93 2.82 10.40
CA SER A 74 -1.45 1.44 10.48
C SER A 74 -1.03 1.08 11.91
N ASN A 75 -0.21 1.92 12.55
CA ASN A 75 0.25 1.68 13.92
C ASN A 75 -0.90 1.72 14.94
N SER A 76 -1.88 2.61 14.74
CA SER A 76 -3.08 2.68 15.58
C SER A 76 -3.91 1.39 15.50
N ILE A 77 -4.15 0.89 14.28
CA ILE A 77 -4.91 -0.35 14.06
C ILE A 77 -4.18 -1.54 14.65
N VAL A 78 -2.87 -1.68 14.39
CA VAL A 78 -2.06 -2.79 14.95
C VAL A 78 -2.07 -2.78 16.47
N GLY A 79 -1.96 -1.59 17.09
CA GLY A 79 -2.05 -1.44 18.54
C GLY A 79 -3.40 -1.89 19.10
N ALA A 80 -4.51 -1.44 18.49
CA ALA A 80 -5.85 -1.83 18.90
C ALA A 80 -6.09 -3.35 18.77
N VAL A 81 -5.60 -3.96 17.69
CA VAL A 81 -5.67 -5.41 17.46
C VAL A 81 -4.87 -6.19 18.51
N ALA A 82 -3.66 -5.74 18.85
CA ALA A 82 -2.83 -6.38 19.87
C ALA A 82 -3.51 -6.35 21.25
N VAL A 83 -4.16 -5.23 21.61
CA VAL A 83 -4.97 -5.11 22.84
C VAL A 83 -6.17 -6.06 22.80
N ALA A 84 -6.93 -6.08 21.70
CA ALA A 84 -8.09 -6.94 21.53
C ALA A 84 -7.75 -8.45 21.56
N ALA A 85 -6.56 -8.81 21.07
CA ALA A 85 -6.06 -10.18 21.10
C ALA A 85 -5.36 -10.55 22.43
N ALA A 86 -5.30 -9.65 23.41
CA ALA A 86 -4.55 -9.82 24.66
C ALA A 86 -3.07 -10.19 24.46
N MET A 87 -2.47 -9.73 23.35
CA MET A 87 -1.06 -9.93 22.99
C MET A 87 -0.24 -8.66 23.29
N THR A 88 -0.45 -8.09 24.49
CA THR A 88 0.22 -6.88 24.95
C THR A 88 1.43 -7.21 25.83
N ASN A 89 2.27 -6.21 26.12
CA ASN A 89 3.47 -6.38 26.93
C ASN A 89 3.15 -7.01 28.29
N GLY A 90 3.75 -8.17 28.57
CA GLY A 90 3.57 -8.92 29.83
C GLY A 90 2.57 -10.10 29.77
N ALA A 91 1.92 -10.33 28.63
CA ALA A 91 1.09 -11.52 28.44
C ALA A 91 1.95 -12.80 28.40
N ASP A 92 1.61 -13.81 29.20
CA ASP A 92 2.24 -15.13 29.13
C ASP A 92 1.78 -15.80 27.82
N PRO A 93 2.70 -16.16 26.90
CA PRO A 93 2.35 -16.85 25.66
C PRO A 93 1.52 -18.13 25.88
N ASN A 94 1.68 -18.78 27.02
CA ASN A 94 0.96 -20.00 27.39
C ASN A 94 -0.47 -19.73 27.87
N SER A 95 -0.80 -18.48 28.20
CA SER A 95 -2.15 -18.05 28.62
C SER A 95 -3.04 -17.62 27.47
N LEU A 96 -2.50 -17.56 26.23
CA LEU A 96 -3.26 -17.15 25.05
C LEU A 96 -4.26 -18.24 24.66
N THR A 97 -5.54 -17.88 24.67
CA THR A 97 -6.60 -18.78 24.23
C THR A 97 -6.59 -18.94 22.72
N ALA A 98 -7.18 -20.03 22.21
CA ALA A 98 -7.39 -20.21 20.78
C ALA A 98 -8.19 -19.04 20.16
N GLN A 99 -9.09 -18.42 20.92
CA GLN A 99 -9.87 -17.25 20.48
C GLN A 99 -8.99 -16.01 20.29
N ASN A 100 -8.01 -15.78 21.17
CA ASN A 100 -7.07 -14.66 21.05
C ASN A 100 -6.20 -14.78 19.79
N ILE A 101 -5.71 -16.01 19.52
CA ILE A 101 -4.92 -16.32 18.33
C ILE A 101 -5.75 -16.14 17.05
N GLN A 102 -7.02 -16.55 17.06
CA GLN A 102 -7.94 -16.37 15.93
C GLN A 102 -8.26 -14.88 15.67
N THR A 103 -8.50 -14.10 16.72
CA THR A 103 -8.70 -12.65 16.62
C THR A 103 -7.50 -11.97 15.99
N PHE A 104 -6.29 -12.32 16.44
CA PHE A 104 -5.05 -11.80 15.86
C PHE A 104 -4.87 -12.22 14.40
N ASN A 105 -5.00 -13.51 14.08
CA ASN A 105 -4.82 -14.00 12.71
C ASN A 105 -5.83 -13.36 11.73
N THR A 106 -7.07 -13.20 12.16
CA THR A 106 -8.13 -12.54 11.38
C THR A 106 -7.75 -11.11 11.05
N ALA A 107 -7.33 -10.34 12.06
CA ALA A 107 -7.01 -8.93 11.90
C ALA A 107 -5.67 -8.68 11.21
N ALA A 108 -4.66 -9.55 11.41
CA ALA A 108 -3.32 -9.38 10.87
C ALA A 108 -3.14 -9.97 9.46
N PHE A 109 -3.86 -11.04 9.12
CA PHE A 109 -3.69 -11.74 7.84
C PHE A 109 -4.91 -11.65 6.93
N TYR A 110 -6.10 -11.99 7.42
CA TYR A 110 -7.30 -12.05 6.56
C TYR A 110 -7.82 -10.67 6.14
N VAL A 111 -7.91 -9.72 7.08
CA VAL A 111 -8.38 -8.36 6.78
C VAL A 111 -7.43 -7.65 5.79
N PRO A 112 -6.10 -7.62 6.00
CA PRO A 112 -5.19 -7.00 5.04
C PRO A 112 -5.19 -7.71 3.67
N LEU A 113 -5.31 -9.04 3.64
CA LEU A 113 -5.42 -9.79 2.39
C LEU A 113 -6.67 -9.36 1.60
N ALA A 114 -7.82 -9.24 2.25
CA ALA A 114 -9.04 -8.76 1.61
C ALA A 114 -8.89 -7.34 1.06
N VAL A 115 -8.28 -6.43 1.82
CA VAL A 115 -8.02 -5.05 1.38
C VAL A 115 -7.07 -5.02 0.17
N ILE A 116 -6.04 -5.86 0.15
CA ILE A 116 -5.10 -5.96 -0.99
C ILE A 116 -5.82 -6.46 -2.24
N VAL A 117 -6.65 -7.50 -2.12
CA VAL A 117 -7.43 -8.03 -3.26
C VAL A 117 -8.42 -6.97 -3.76
N CYS A 118 -9.15 -6.30 -2.88
CA CYS A 118 -10.04 -5.21 -3.26
C CYS A 118 -9.28 -4.05 -3.95
N SER A 119 -8.13 -3.66 -3.41
CA SER A 119 -7.28 -2.61 -4.00
C SER A 119 -6.78 -3.01 -5.39
N PHE A 120 -6.40 -4.28 -5.57
CA PHE A 120 -6.01 -4.80 -6.88
C PHE A 120 -7.17 -4.75 -7.88
N LEU A 121 -8.37 -5.17 -7.49
CA LEU A 121 -9.55 -5.10 -8.37
C LEU A 121 -9.88 -3.66 -8.75
N VAL A 122 -9.89 -2.74 -7.79
CA VAL A 122 -10.13 -1.31 -8.05
C VAL A 122 -9.06 -0.76 -8.99
N PHE A 123 -7.79 -1.09 -8.78
CA PHE A 123 -6.71 -0.64 -9.64
C PHE A 123 -6.87 -1.19 -11.06
N PHE A 124 -7.14 -2.49 -11.20
CA PHE A 124 -7.32 -3.16 -12.49
C PHE A 124 -8.52 -2.62 -13.28
N PHE A 125 -9.64 -2.33 -12.62
CA PHE A 125 -10.84 -1.85 -13.31
C PHE A 125 -10.89 -0.33 -13.50
N LYS A 126 -10.23 0.46 -12.65
CA LYS A 126 -10.42 1.92 -12.60
C LYS A 126 -9.20 2.72 -13.05
N VAL A 127 -7.98 2.16 -13.02
CA VAL A 127 -6.79 2.87 -13.51
C VAL A 127 -6.71 2.76 -15.03
N SER A 128 -7.01 3.88 -15.69
CA SER A 128 -6.99 4.05 -17.15
C SER A 128 -5.71 4.71 -17.68
N ILE A 129 -4.73 5.04 -16.82
CA ILE A 129 -3.48 5.67 -17.26
C ILE A 129 -2.55 4.60 -17.79
N SER A 130 -2.81 4.18 -19.03
CA SER A 130 -1.85 3.44 -19.85
C SER A 130 -0.81 4.42 -20.42
N GLU A 131 0.38 3.94 -20.78
CA GLU A 131 1.42 4.76 -21.44
C GLU A 131 0.89 5.57 -22.63
N LYS A 132 -0.14 5.08 -23.33
CA LYS A 132 -0.78 5.78 -24.44
C LYS A 132 -1.50 7.07 -24.02
N GLU A 133 -2.12 7.07 -22.84
CA GLU A 133 -2.77 8.26 -22.27
C GLU A 133 -1.73 9.24 -21.74
N HIS A 134 -0.65 8.76 -21.11
CA HIS A 134 0.45 9.64 -20.69
C HIS A 134 1.14 10.31 -21.90
N ALA A 135 1.44 9.54 -22.96
CA ALA A 135 2.01 10.07 -24.19
C ALA A 135 1.11 11.11 -24.87
N LYS A 136 -0.22 10.94 -24.78
CA LYS A 136 -1.18 11.91 -25.30
C LYS A 136 -1.19 13.21 -24.48
N ILE A 137 -1.16 13.11 -23.15
CA ILE A 137 -1.11 14.25 -22.23
C ILE A 137 0.17 15.07 -22.45
N VAL A 138 1.32 14.42 -22.61
CA VAL A 138 2.61 15.09 -22.88
C VAL A 138 2.57 15.83 -24.22
N LYS A 139 2.04 15.18 -25.26
CA LYS A 139 1.94 15.79 -26.60
C LYS A 139 1.01 16.99 -26.63
N GLU A 140 -0.16 16.91 -25.99
CA GLU A 140 -1.07 18.05 -25.84
C GLU A 140 -0.45 19.20 -25.03
N LEU A 141 0.38 18.89 -24.02
CA LEU A 141 1.08 19.90 -23.23
C LEU A 141 2.16 20.64 -24.05
N GLU A 142 2.95 19.91 -24.84
CA GLU A 142 3.96 20.49 -25.73
C GLU A 142 3.33 21.39 -26.80
N GLU A 143 2.22 20.95 -27.41
CA GLU A 143 1.49 21.76 -28.40
C GLU A 143 0.92 23.05 -27.79
N LYS A 144 0.37 22.98 -26.57
CA LYS A 144 -0.14 24.15 -25.86
C LYS A 144 0.96 25.17 -25.54
N LEU A 145 2.12 24.69 -25.06
CA LEU A 145 3.27 25.54 -24.74
C LEU A 145 3.96 26.12 -25.98
N ALA A 146 3.94 25.42 -27.11
CA ALA A 146 4.45 25.93 -28.38
C ALA A 146 3.52 26.98 -29.03
N SER A 147 2.23 26.94 -28.68
CA SER A 147 1.20 27.86 -29.19
C SER A 147 0.95 29.10 -28.33
N ALA A 148 1.59 29.19 -27.16
CA ALA A 148 1.50 30.30 -26.20
C ALA A 148 2.75 31.20 -26.27
#